data_AF-A0A6H9Y5K2-F1
#
_entry.id   AF-A0A6H9Y5K2-F1
#
_cell.length_a   1.000
_cell.length_b   1.000
_cell.length_c   1.000
_cell.angle_alpha   90.00
_cell.angle_beta   90.00
_cell.angle_gamma   90.00
#
_symmetry.space_group_name_H-M   'P 1'
#
loop_
_entity.id
_entity.type
_entity.pdbx_description
1 polymer ?
#
loop_
_entity_poly.entity_id
_entity_poly.type
_entity_poly.pdbx_seq_one_letter_code
_entity_poly.pdbx_strand_id
1 'polypeptide(L)' 'MAFGLMLILEGLMPFAAPAMWREAFRRAIEMRDGQLRFIGAISMLAGLMFMLFAK' A
#
# COMPACT_ATOMS: atom_id res chain seq x y z
N MET A 1 -2.12 -4.85 -20.55
CA MET A 1 -0.80 -5.01 -19.89
C MET A 1 -0.77 -4.40 -18.49
N ALA A 2 -1.02 -3.09 -18.32
CA ALA A 2 -0.97 -2.43 -17.00
C ALA A 2 -1.83 -3.11 -15.90
N PHE A 3 -3.07 -3.50 -16.23
CA PHE A 3 -3.94 -4.24 -15.31
C PHE A 3 -3.39 -5.62 -14.93
N GLY A 4 -2.74 -6.32 -15.86
CA GLY A 4 -2.10 -7.60 -15.57
C GLY A 4 -0.92 -7.46 -14.61
N LEU A 5 -0.09 -6.42 -14.79
CA LEU A 5 1.03 -6.12 -13.88
C LEU A 5 0.53 -5.70 -12.50
N MET A 6 -0.56 -4.93 -12.42
CA MET A 6 -1.22 -4.60 -11.14
C MET A 6 -1.61 -5.88 -10.38
N LEU A 7 -2.27 -6.83 -11.04
CA LEU A 7 -2.70 -8.09 -10.40
C LEU A 7 -1.52 -8.94 -9.93
N ILE A 8 -0.44 -9.00 -10.71
CA ILE A 8 0.79 -9.71 -10.32
C ILE A 8 1.40 -9.05 -9.07
N LEU A 9 1.51 -7.72 -9.05
CA LEU A 9 2.08 -6.98 -7.92
C LEU A 9 1.22 -7.09 -6.65
N GLU A 10 -0.11 -7.02 -6.76
CA GLU A 10 -1.01 -7.26 -5.63
C GLU A 10 -0.90 -8.69 -5.08
N GLY A 11 -0.74 -9.69 -5.96
CA GLY A 11 -0.59 -11.08 -5.57
C GLY A 11 0.81 -11.47 -5.06
N LEU A 12 1.84 -10.67 -5.37
CA LEU A 12 3.23 -11.03 -5.11
C LEU A 12 3.55 -11.14 -3.62
N MET A 13 3.13 -10.16 -2.82
CA MET A 13 3.33 -10.15 -1.36
C MET A 13 2.66 -11.33 -0.64
N PRO A 14 1.34 -11.59 -0.84
CA PRO A 14 0.70 -12.74 -0.20
C PRO A 14 1.25 -14.09 -0.70
N PHE A 15 1.75 -14.16 -1.94
CA PHE A 15 2.37 -15.38 -2.48
C PHE A 15 3.78 -15.63 -1.91
N ALA A 16 4.65 -14.61 -1.93
CA ALA A 16 6.04 -14.74 -1.53
C ALA A 16 6.24 -14.77 0.00
N ALA A 17 5.46 -13.99 0.76
CA ALA A 17 5.63 -13.86 2.20
C ALA A 17 4.27 -13.76 2.95
N PRO A 18 3.44 -14.82 2.93
CA PRO A 18 2.10 -14.80 3.49
C PRO A 18 2.04 -14.48 4.99
N ALA A 19 3.03 -14.92 5.78
CA ALA A 19 3.07 -14.64 7.22
C ALA A 19 3.32 -13.17 7.51
N MET A 20 4.29 -12.56 6.83
CA MET A 20 4.62 -11.13 6.97
C MET A 20 3.46 -10.26 6.48
N TRP A 21 2.81 -10.65 5.40
CA TRP A 21 1.61 -9.97 4.89
C TRP A 21 0.47 -9.97 5.92
N ARG A 22 0.15 -11.13 6.52
CA ARG A 22 -0.88 -11.24 7.56
C ARG A 22 -0.58 -10.38 8.78
N GLU A 23 0.68 -10.35 9.21
CA GLU A 23 1.10 -9.53 10.34
C GLU A 23 0.96 -8.03 10.03
N ALA A 24 1.38 -7.59 8.84
CA ALA A 24 1.19 -6.21 8.40
C ALA A 24 -0.30 -5.81 8.37
N PHE A 25 -1.15 -6.70 7.85
CA PHE A 25 -2.62 -6.49 7.83
C PHE A 25 -3.21 -6.41 9.24
N ARG A 26 -2.79 -7.30 10.15
CA ARG A 26 -3.25 -7.29 11.54
C ARG A 26 -2.89 -5.96 12.21
N ARG A 27 -1.64 -5.52 12.06
CA ARG A 27 -1.20 -4.21 12.57
C ARG A 27 -2.01 -3.07 11.99
N ALA A 28 -2.31 -3.11 10.68
CA ALA A 28 -3.10 -2.08 10.02
C ALA A 28 -4.54 -1.99 10.57
N ILE A 29 -5.17 -3.13 10.89
CA ILE A 29 -6.52 -3.19 11.46
C ILE A 29 -6.53 -2.77 12.94
N GLU A 30 -5.44 -3.01 13.67
CA GLU A 30 -5.27 -2.56 15.05
C GLU A 30 -4.99 -1.04 15.16
N MET A 31 -4.69 -0.36 14.06
CA MET A 31 -4.48 1.09 14.05
C MET A 31 -5.80 1.82 14.26
N ARG A 32 -5.74 2.95 14.98
CA ARG A 32 -6.90 3.84 15.09
C ARG A 32 -7.20 4.46 13.73
N ASP A 33 -8.48 4.69 13.43
CA ASP A 33 -8.94 5.32 12.18
C ASP A 33 -8.17 6.60 11.81
N GLY A 34 -7.85 7.43 12.82
CA GLY A 34 -7.06 8.64 12.61
C GLY A 34 -5.64 8.38 12.08
N GLN A 35 -4.98 7.33 12.55
CA GLN A 35 -3.64 6.95 12.09
C GLN A 35 -3.69 6.36 10.68
N LEU A 36 -4.66 5.50 10.39
CA LEU A 36 -4.83 4.92 9.06
C LEU A 36 -5.13 6.03 8.01
N ARG A 37 -5.99 6.99 8.37
CA ARG A 37 -6.27 8.17 7.53
C ARG A 37 -5.05 9.05 7.32
N PHE A 38 -4.23 9.25 8.35
CA PHE A 38 -3.00 10.05 8.24
C PHE A 38 -1.96 9.38 7.34
N ILE A 39 -1.75 8.06 7.49
CA ILE A 39 -0.87 7.29 6.58
C ILE A 39 -1.41 7.37 5.15
N GLY A 40 -2.71 7.20 4.96
CA GLY A 40 -3.35 7.38 3.65
C GLY A 40 -3.12 8.78 3.07
N ALA A 41 -3.26 9.83 3.88
CA ALA A 41 -3.01 11.21 3.46
C ALA A 41 -1.56 11.44 3.04
N ILE A 42 -0.59 10.95 3.82
CA ILE A 42 0.83 11.01 3.45
C ILE A 42 1.09 10.28 2.14
N SER A 43 0.55 9.06 1.96
CA SER A 43 0.71 8.28 0.72
C SER A 43 0.13 8.99 -0.49
N MET A 44 -1.06 9.60 -0.35
CA MET A 44 -1.68 10.40 -1.43
C MET A 44 -0.84 11.63 -1.77
N LEU A 45 -0.36 12.36 -0.75
CA LEU A 45 0.52 13.53 -0.96
C LEU A 45 1.84 13.13 -1.59
N ALA A 46 2.47 12.04 -1.14
CA ALA A 46 3.70 11.52 -1.72
C ALA A 46 3.52 11.13 -3.19
N GLY A 47 2.41 10.46 -3.53
CA GLY A 47 2.06 10.12 -4.92
C GLY A 47 1.83 11.36 -5.78
N LEU A 48 1.14 12.37 -5.25
CA LEU A 48 0.94 13.65 -5.94
C LEU A 48 2.27 14.36 -6.18
N MET A 49 3.12 14.44 -5.16
CA MET A 49 4.45 15.05 -5.26
C MET A 49 5.31 14.30 -6.29
N PHE A 50 5.32 12.97 -6.25
CA PHE A 50 6.02 12.15 -7.24
C PHE A 50 5.53 12.45 -8.65
N MET A 51 4.21 12.56 -8.87
CA MET A 51 3.65 12.89 -10.19
C MET A 51 4.01 14.31 -10.66
N LEU A 52 4.12 15.27 -9.74
CA LEU A 52 4.53 16.64 -10.05
C LEU A 52 6.02 16.76 -10.37
N PHE A 53 6.88 15.98 -9.70
CA PHE A 53 8.34 16.00 -9.91
C PHE A 53 8.84 15.03 -10.99
N ALA A 54 8.12 13.94 -11.26
CA ALA A 54 8.47 12.97 -12.30
C ALA A 54 7.98 13.39 -13.70
N LYS A 55 7.40 14.59 -13.80
CA LYS A 55 7.06 15.28 -15.05
C LYS A 55 8.25 16.09 -15.54
#